data_AF-A0A9P4PST6-F1
#
_entry.id   AF-A0A9P4PST6-F1
#
_cell.length_a   1.000
_cell.length_b   1.000
_cell.length_c   1.000
_cell.angle_alpha   90.00
_cell.angle_beta   90.00
_cell.angle_gamma   90.00
#
_symmetry.space_group_name_H-M   'P 1'
#
loop_
_entity.id
_entity.type
_entity.pdbx_description
1 polymer ?
#
loop_
_entity_poly.entity_id
_entity_poly.type
_entity_poly.pdbx_seq_one_letter_code
_entity_poly.pdbx_strand_id
1 'polypeptide(L)'
;MTVYNTEAEFGMHGVTHLQPSAYHVSRNCEICLEPLALVKSSANTNGGDNNHTRLHAAVRINSCGHIHGTTCLVAWLKIGNTCPTCGRMLYLPAMEQPLTQQDVDALMRDLRGTYSEERIARSLARYMHISDASAAKLKQVLVTKVAMEEAKEKEKEEKERQESMLNDDDFLDSDAEWVEDEDD
;
A
#
# COMPACT_ATOMS: atom_id res chain seq x y z
N MET A 1 3.76 -4.37 8.61
CA MET A 1 3.64 -3.27 7.64
C MET A 1 2.15 -2.95 7.53
N THR A 2 1.69 -1.85 8.12
CA THR A 2 0.27 -1.49 8.14
C THR A 2 -0.05 -0.59 6.94
N VAL A 3 -0.93 -1.07 6.08
CA VAL A 3 -1.54 -0.30 4.98
C VAL A 3 -3.03 -0.21 5.29
N TYR A 4 -3.60 0.97 5.24
CA TYR A 4 -5.01 1.21 5.59
C TYR A 4 -5.91 1.06 4.36
N ASN A 5 -7.18 0.74 4.54
CA ASN A 5 -8.08 0.51 3.40
C ASN A 5 -8.60 1.82 2.80
N THR A 6 -8.66 2.89 3.59
CA THR A 6 -9.18 4.21 3.16
C THR A 6 -8.37 5.36 3.74
N GLU A 7 -8.47 6.54 3.10
CA GLU A 7 -7.90 7.79 3.61
C GLU A 7 -8.44 8.13 5.01
N ALA A 8 -9.75 7.94 5.23
CA ALA A 8 -10.38 8.23 6.51
C ALA A 8 -9.82 7.36 7.65
N GLU A 9 -9.66 6.06 7.38
CA GLU A 9 -9.07 5.11 8.33
C GLU A 9 -7.61 5.45 8.62
N PHE A 10 -6.85 5.85 7.59
CA PHE A 10 -5.49 6.35 7.75
C PHE A 10 -5.45 7.62 8.62
N GLY A 11 -6.36 8.58 8.40
CA GLY A 11 -6.42 9.80 9.20
C GLY A 11 -6.68 9.55 10.68
N MET A 12 -7.50 8.54 11.01
CA MET A 12 -7.85 8.21 12.39
C MET A 12 -6.80 7.38 13.12
N HIS A 13 -6.19 6.39 12.44
CA HIS A 13 -5.33 5.40 13.10
C HIS A 13 -3.89 5.37 12.57
N GLY A 14 -3.65 5.92 11.38
CA GLY A 14 -2.36 5.96 10.70
C GLY A 14 -1.48 7.13 11.07
N VAL A 15 -2.02 8.10 11.82
CA VAL A 15 -1.33 9.34 12.14
C VAL A 15 -1.36 9.59 13.64
N THR A 16 -0.21 9.99 14.20
CA THR A 16 -0.10 10.45 15.59
C THR A 16 0.21 11.95 15.58
N HIS A 17 -0.68 12.74 16.20
CA HIS A 17 -0.44 14.17 16.42
C HIS A 17 0.68 14.35 17.44
N LEU A 18 1.74 15.06 17.04
CA LEU A 18 2.84 15.38 17.94
C LEU A 18 2.50 16.62 18.74
N GLN A 19 2.61 16.50 20.06
CA GLN A 19 2.47 17.65 20.94
C GLN A 19 3.70 18.55 20.83
N PRO A 20 3.54 19.89 20.94
CA PRO A 20 4.64 20.83 21.04
C PRO A 20 5.62 20.43 22.15
N SER A 21 6.87 20.09 21.79
CA SER A 21 7.92 19.76 22.75
C SER A 21 9.27 20.33 22.32
N ALA A 22 10.07 20.72 23.32
CA ALA A 22 11.40 21.32 23.13
C ALA A 22 12.37 20.43 22.33
N TYR A 23 12.13 19.11 22.28
CA TYR A 23 12.96 18.14 21.57
C TYR A 23 12.80 18.17 20.04
N HIS A 24 11.77 18.81 19.52
CA HIS A 24 11.49 18.84 18.08
C HIS A 24 11.59 20.24 17.46
N VAL A 25 12.09 21.23 18.22
CA VAL A 25 12.09 22.68 17.88
C VAL A 25 12.79 23.01 16.55
N SER A 26 13.66 22.14 16.05
CA SER A 26 14.43 22.36 14.82
C SER A 26 14.00 21.52 13.61
N ARG A 27 12.82 20.88 13.64
CA ARG A 27 12.33 20.10 12.49
C ARG A 27 11.41 20.93 11.59
N ASN A 28 11.80 21.01 10.32
CA ASN A 28 10.99 21.60 9.27
C ASN A 28 10.10 20.54 8.62
N CYS A 29 8.94 20.96 8.14
CA CYS A 29 8.09 20.11 7.33
C CYS A 29 8.78 19.84 5.98
N GLU A 30 8.98 18.58 5.60
CA GLU A 30 9.65 18.26 4.33
C GLU A 30 8.83 18.62 3.08
N ILE A 31 7.53 18.93 3.24
CA ILE A 31 6.64 19.27 2.12
C ILE A 31 6.74 20.76 1.77
N CYS A 32 6.69 21.65 2.77
CA CYS A 32 6.71 23.11 2.56
C CYS A 32 7.99 23.79 3.04
N LEU A 33 8.89 23.05 3.70
CA LEU A 33 10.14 23.53 4.28
C LEU A 33 9.98 24.58 5.40
N GLU A 34 8.75 24.85 5.85
CA GLU A 34 8.46 25.72 6.99
C GLU A 34 8.66 25.00 8.33
N PRO A 35 8.99 25.73 9.41
CA PRO A 35 9.17 25.16 10.74
C PRO A 35 7.84 24.64 11.31
N LEU A 36 7.88 23.44 11.90
CA LEU A 36 6.70 22.85 12.53
C LEU A 36 6.36 23.55 13.85
N ALA A 37 5.06 23.73 14.13
CA ALA A 37 4.54 24.35 15.37
C ALA A 37 4.76 23.44 16.58
N LEU A 38 6.01 23.29 16.99
CA LEU A 38 6.42 22.41 18.09
C LEU A 38 6.67 23.20 19.38
N VAL A 39 6.35 24.49 19.38
CA VAL A 39 6.30 25.36 20.54
C VAL A 39 4.96 26.09 20.53
N LYS A 40 4.25 26.15 21.66
CA LYS A 40 3.05 26.99 21.79
C LYS A 40 3.49 28.45 21.59
N SER A 41 3.09 29.07 20.49
CA SER A 41 3.21 30.51 20.32
C SER A 41 2.44 31.15 21.47
N SER A 42 3.18 31.74 22.41
CA SER A 42 2.59 32.51 23.51
C SER A 42 1.70 33.57 22.87
N ALA A 43 0.42 33.58 23.22
CA ALA A 43 -0.56 34.50 22.69
C ALA A 43 -0.15 35.94 23.01
N ASN A 44 0.53 36.60 22.07
CA ASN A 44 0.68 38.04 22.03
C ASN A 44 1.30 38.43 20.68
N THR A 45 0.49 38.93 19.76
CA THR A 45 0.33 40.38 19.49
C THR A 45 -0.41 40.56 18.17
N ASN A 46 -1.39 41.46 18.20
CA ASN A 46 -1.90 42.16 17.02
C ASN A 46 -0.72 42.69 16.20
N GLY A 47 -0.56 42.23 14.96
CA GLY A 47 0.47 42.71 14.05
C GLY A 47 0.32 42.01 12.71
N GLY A 48 -0.27 42.70 11.73
CA GLY A 48 -0.34 42.21 10.37
C GLY A 48 1.04 42.29 9.74
N ASP A 49 1.54 41.17 9.21
CA ASP A 49 2.63 41.13 8.25
C ASP A 49 2.45 39.92 7.33
N ASN A 50 2.43 40.19 6.03
CA ASN A 50 2.17 39.25 4.94
C ASN A 50 3.40 38.38 4.62
N ASN A 51 3.95 37.67 5.59
CA ASN A 51 4.99 36.68 5.31
C ASN A 51 4.80 35.38 6.09
N HIS A 52 4.86 34.29 5.33
CA HIS A 52 4.42 32.94 5.64
C HIS A 52 5.32 32.22 6.68
N THR A 53 5.20 32.58 7.95
CA THR A 53 5.59 31.66 9.03
C THR A 53 4.32 31.11 9.67
N ARG A 54 3.56 30.32 8.90
CA ARG A 54 2.39 29.62 9.44
C ARG A 54 2.89 28.36 10.11
N LEU A 55 3.33 28.52 11.36
CA LEU A 55 3.51 27.42 12.29
C LEU A 55 2.27 26.51 12.21
N HIS A 56 2.46 25.29 11.73
CA HIS A 56 1.41 24.32 11.50
C HIS A 56 1.70 23.05 12.30
N ALA A 57 0.64 22.50 12.91
CA ALA A 57 0.72 21.37 13.82
C ALA A 57 1.41 20.17 13.16
N ALA A 58 2.23 19.46 13.92
CA ALA A 58 3.01 18.34 13.40
C ALA A 58 2.28 17.01 13.61
N VAL A 59 2.43 16.12 12.63
CA VAL A 59 1.93 14.75 12.66
C VAL A 59 3.03 13.79 12.26
N ARG A 60 3.07 12.65 12.94
CA ARG A 60 3.91 11.51 12.59
C ARG A 60 3.08 10.43 11.92
N ILE A 61 3.56 9.92 10.79
CA ILE A 61 2.97 8.76 10.13
C ILE A 61 3.42 7.49 10.88
N ASN A 62 2.48 6.71 11.39
CA ASN A 62 2.77 5.55 12.24
C ASN A 62 3.51 4.43 11.48
N SER A 63 3.21 4.26 10.19
CA SER A 63 3.78 3.17 9.39
C SER A 63 5.24 3.39 9.00
N CYS A 64 5.73 4.64 8.88
CA CYS A 64 7.09 4.94 8.43
C CYS A 64 7.88 5.89 9.36
N GLY A 65 7.22 6.55 10.32
CA GLY A 65 7.87 7.43 11.30
C GLY A 65 8.19 8.84 10.80
N HIS A 66 7.93 9.16 9.53
CA HIS A 66 8.16 10.50 8.98
C HIS A 66 7.19 11.53 9.56
N ILE A 67 7.67 12.76 9.69
CA ILE A 67 6.95 13.86 10.37
C ILE A 67 6.69 14.96 9.35
N HIS A 68 5.42 15.39 9.28
CA HIS A 68 4.98 16.46 8.40
C HIS A 68 4.03 17.40 9.12
N GLY A 69 3.76 18.57 8.55
CA GLY A 69 2.68 19.43 9.01
C GLY A 69 1.33 18.80 8.67
N THR A 70 0.37 18.81 9.60
CA THR A 70 -0.97 18.21 9.43
C THR A 70 -1.63 18.68 8.14
N THR A 71 -1.61 20.00 7.90
CA THR A 71 -2.22 20.61 6.73
C THR A 71 -1.53 20.20 5.43
N CYS A 72 -0.21 20.08 5.44
CA CYS A 72 0.57 19.66 4.28
C CYS A 72 0.38 18.18 3.99
N LEU A 73 0.34 17.33 5.01
CA LEU A 73 0.06 15.92 4.83
C LEU A 73 -1.35 15.72 4.26
N VAL A 74 -2.36 16.39 4.81
CA VAL A 74 -3.74 16.33 4.27
C VAL A 74 -3.80 16.83 2.82
N ALA A 75 -3.11 17.93 2.49
CA ALA A 75 -3.07 18.43 1.11
C ALA A 75 -2.40 17.43 0.15
N TRP A 76 -1.32 16.78 0.59
CA TRP A 76 -0.66 15.72 -0.16
C TRP A 76 -1.57 14.51 -0.39
N LEU A 77 -2.33 14.11 0.63
CA LEU A 77 -3.22 12.95 0.57
C LEU A 77 -4.40 13.13 -0.40
N LYS A 78 -4.79 14.37 -0.69
CA LYS A 78 -5.78 14.65 -1.75
C LYS A 78 -5.32 14.28 -3.15
N ILE A 79 -4.01 14.22 -3.38
CA ILE A 79 -3.40 14.00 -4.70
C ILE A 79 -2.76 12.61 -4.79
N GLY A 80 -2.26 12.08 -3.68
CA GLY A 80 -1.60 10.77 -3.65
C GLY A 80 -1.83 10.03 -2.34
N ASN A 81 -1.50 8.74 -2.33
CA ASN A 81 -1.73 7.85 -1.19
C ASN A 81 -0.40 7.35 -0.57
N THR A 82 0.70 8.06 -0.78
CA THR A 82 2.05 7.67 -0.37
C THR A 82 2.68 8.68 0.58
N CYS A 83 3.65 8.23 1.37
CA CYS A 83 4.48 9.10 2.19
C CYS A 83 5.38 9.97 1.31
N PRO A 84 5.39 11.30 1.49
CA PRO A 84 6.25 12.21 0.71
C PRO A 84 7.75 11.90 0.83
N THR A 85 8.21 11.42 1.99
CA THR A 85 9.64 11.19 2.25
C THR A 85 10.14 9.87 1.68
N CYS A 86 9.40 8.77 1.93
CA CYS A 86 9.88 7.42 1.60
C CYS A 86 9.07 6.70 0.53
N GLY A 87 8.03 7.33 -0.02
CA GLY A 87 7.17 6.73 -1.05
C GLY A 87 6.33 5.55 -0.56
N ARG A 88 6.35 5.21 0.74
CA ARG A 88 5.56 4.10 1.29
C ARG A 88 4.07 4.37 1.14
N MET A 89 3.33 3.40 0.61
CA MET A 89 1.87 3.46 0.50
C MET A 89 1.24 3.53 1.89
N LEU A 90 0.36 4.52 2.09
CA LEU A 90 -0.30 4.81 3.35
C LEU A 90 -1.67 4.15 3.41
N TYR A 91 -2.45 4.28 2.35
CA TYR A 91 -3.70 3.55 2.18
C TYR A 91 -3.81 3.01 0.75
N LEU A 92 -4.57 1.94 0.60
CA LEU A 92 -4.96 1.48 -0.73
C LEU A 92 -5.72 2.61 -1.43
N PRO A 93 -5.39 2.94 -2.68
CA PRO A 93 -6.25 3.84 -3.44
C PRO A 93 -7.63 3.19 -3.42
N ALA A 94 -8.65 3.97 -3.02
CA ALA A 94 -10.04 3.51 -3.08
C ALA A 94 -10.19 2.92 -4.48
N MET A 95 -10.41 1.59 -4.56
CA MET A 95 -10.29 0.84 -5.80
C MET A 95 -10.93 1.65 -6.90
N GLU A 96 -10.10 2.00 -7.88
CA GLU A 96 -10.44 2.76 -9.07
C GLU A 96 -11.87 2.39 -9.46
N GLN A 97 -12.83 3.29 -9.18
CA GLN A 97 -14.07 3.23 -9.92
C GLN A 97 -13.61 3.27 -11.37
N PRO A 98 -13.93 2.24 -12.17
CA PRO A 98 -13.50 2.21 -13.55
C PRO A 98 -13.96 3.53 -14.15
N LEU A 99 -13.01 4.32 -14.69
CA LEU A 99 -13.28 5.66 -15.21
C LEU A 99 -14.50 5.55 -16.12
N THR A 100 -15.63 6.05 -15.65
CA THR A 100 -16.89 5.80 -16.36
C THR A 100 -16.96 6.75 -17.55
N GLN A 101 -17.75 6.39 -18.56
CA GLN A 101 -18.00 7.31 -19.67
C GLN A 101 -18.51 8.68 -19.17
N GLN A 102 -19.23 8.69 -18.04
CA GLN A 102 -19.73 9.89 -17.39
C GLN A 102 -18.60 10.79 -16.85
N ASP A 103 -17.53 10.20 -16.33
CA ASP A 103 -16.34 10.93 -15.86
C ASP A 103 -15.56 11.50 -17.04
N VAL A 104 -15.42 10.72 -18.12
CA VAL A 104 -14.82 11.18 -19.37
C VAL A 104 -15.58 12.36 -19.95
N ASP A 105 -16.91 12.27 -20.00
CA ASP A 105 -17.78 13.31 -20.53
C ASP A 105 -17.76 14.59 -19.67
N ALA A 106 -17.66 14.45 -18.34
CA ALA A 106 -17.48 15.57 -17.42
C ALA A 106 -16.13 16.27 -17.64
N LEU A 107 -15.07 15.49 -17.76
CA LEU A 107 -13.71 16.00 -17.96
C LEU A 107 -13.55 16.68 -19.33
N MET A 108 -14.18 16.12 -20.36
CA MET A 108 -14.31 16.76 -21.67
C MET A 108 -15.08 18.08 -21.58
N ARG A 109 -16.15 18.15 -20.78
CA ARG A 109 -16.96 19.38 -20.61
C ARG A 109 -16.18 20.48 -19.90
N ASP A 110 -15.42 20.15 -18.87
CA ASP A 110 -14.67 21.11 -18.06
C ASP A 110 -13.43 21.64 -18.79
N LEU A 111 -12.72 20.77 -19.52
CA LEU A 111 -11.48 21.14 -20.22
C LEU A 111 -11.71 21.73 -21.62
N ARG A 112 -12.92 21.61 -22.19
CA ARG A 112 -13.27 22.13 -23.52
C ARG A 112 -12.95 23.60 -23.72
N GLY A 113 -13.02 24.40 -22.64
CA GLY A 113 -12.79 25.84 -22.68
C GLY A 113 -11.32 26.26 -22.69
N THR A 114 -10.40 25.35 -22.35
CA THR A 114 -8.98 25.69 -22.13
C THR A 114 -8.01 24.88 -23.01
N TYR A 115 -8.41 23.69 -23.46
CA TYR A 115 -7.59 22.81 -24.28
C TYR A 115 -8.36 22.27 -25.49
N SER A 116 -7.65 21.95 -26.57
CA SER A 116 -8.26 21.32 -27.74
C SER A 116 -8.77 19.91 -27.40
N GLU A 117 -9.94 19.57 -27.92
CA GLU A 117 -10.59 18.26 -27.70
C GLU A 117 -9.65 17.09 -28.05
N GLU A 118 -8.84 17.22 -29.10
CA GLU A 118 -7.84 16.21 -29.48
C GLU A 118 -6.75 15.97 -28.42
N ARG A 119 -6.29 17.01 -27.72
CA ARG A 119 -5.29 16.86 -26.65
C ARG A 119 -5.87 16.17 -25.44
N ILE A 120 -7.13 16.47 -25.12
CA ILE A 120 -7.86 15.85 -24.02
C ILE A 120 -8.11 14.37 -24.34
N ALA A 121 -8.66 14.08 -25.53
CA ALA A 121 -8.91 12.72 -26.01
C ALA A 121 -7.64 11.86 -26.05
N ARG A 122 -6.52 12.40 -26.56
CA ARG A 122 -5.24 11.68 -26.59
C ARG A 122 -4.69 11.38 -25.20
N SER A 123 -4.94 12.26 -24.24
CA SER A 123 -4.49 12.08 -22.85
C SER A 123 -5.36 11.05 -22.12
N LEU A 124 -6.67 11.08 -22.34
CA LEU A 124 -7.61 10.08 -21.85
C LEU A 124 -7.32 8.69 -22.42
N ALA A 125 -7.11 8.57 -23.73
CA ALA A 125 -6.77 7.29 -24.37
C ALA A 125 -5.49 6.66 -23.78
N ARG A 126 -4.46 7.48 -23.52
CA ARG A 126 -3.25 7.01 -22.83
C ARG A 126 -3.52 6.52 -21.42
N TYR A 127 -4.34 7.25 -20.67
CA TYR A 127 -4.70 6.86 -19.32
C TYR A 127 -5.49 5.54 -19.31
N MET A 128 -6.47 5.39 -20.20
CA MET A 128 -7.23 4.14 -20.36
C MET A 128 -6.31 2.96 -20.70
N HIS A 129 -5.39 3.12 -21.64
CA HIS A 129 -4.42 2.06 -21.96
C HIS A 129 -3.54 1.66 -20.76
N ILE A 130 -3.15 2.62 -19.92
CA ILE A 130 -2.35 2.33 -18.72
C ILE A 130 -3.19 1.60 -17.67
N SER A 131 -4.45 2.01 -17.48
CA SER A 131 -5.38 1.38 -16.54
C SER A 131 -5.77 -0.04 -17.00
N ASP A 132 -6.04 -0.25 -18.28
CA ASP A 132 -6.30 -1.59 -18.83
C ASP A 132 -5.08 -2.51 -18.65
N ALA A 133 -3.86 -1.97 -18.87
CA ALA A 133 -2.63 -2.72 -18.68
C ALA A 133 -2.36 -3.07 -17.20
N SER A 134 -2.66 -2.17 -16.26
CA SER A 134 -2.54 -2.47 -14.83
C SER A 134 -3.57 -3.50 -14.38
N ALA A 135 -4.81 -3.40 -14.85
CA ALA A 135 -5.87 -4.37 -14.58
C ALA A 135 -5.55 -5.75 -15.17
N ALA A 136 -5.00 -5.81 -16.39
CA ALA A 136 -4.57 -7.07 -17.01
C ALA A 136 -3.42 -7.73 -16.23
N LYS A 137 -2.43 -6.96 -15.77
CA LYS A 137 -1.34 -7.46 -14.92
C LYS A 137 -1.86 -8.02 -13.61
N LEU A 138 -2.80 -7.32 -12.95
CA LEU A 138 -3.40 -7.80 -11.71
C LEU A 138 -4.15 -9.12 -11.91
N LYS A 139 -4.93 -9.24 -12.99
CA LYS A 139 -5.60 -10.50 -13.37
C LYS A 139 -4.58 -11.61 -13.63
N GLN A 140 -3.49 -11.33 -14.35
CA GLN A 140 -2.44 -12.30 -14.62
C GLN A 140 -1.77 -12.80 -13.33
N VAL A 141 -1.49 -11.91 -12.38
CA VAL A 141 -0.94 -12.26 -11.06
C VAL A 141 -1.92 -13.16 -10.28
N LEU A 142 -3.22 -12.87 -10.32
CA LEU A 142 -4.21 -13.70 -9.66
C LEU A 142 -4.33 -15.09 -10.29
N VAL A 143 -4.42 -15.16 -11.63
CA VAL A 143 -4.50 -16.44 -12.36
C VAL A 143 -3.26 -17.30 -12.10
N THR A 144 -2.07 -16.70 -12.13
CA THR A 144 -0.82 -17.42 -11.85
C THR A 144 -0.75 -17.90 -10.41
N LYS A 145 -1.22 -17.10 -9.44
CA LYS A 145 -1.27 -17.51 -8.03
C LYS A 145 -2.19 -18.72 -7.83
N VAL A 146 -3.39 -18.69 -8.42
CA VAL A 146 -4.35 -19.82 -8.36
C VAL A 146 -3.75 -21.08 -8.99
N ALA A 147 -3.13 -20.96 -10.17
CA ALA A 147 -2.49 -22.09 -10.83
C ALA A 147 -1.32 -22.69 -10.01
N MET A 148 -0.53 -21.84 -9.32
CA MET A 148 0.53 -22.31 -8.43
C MET A 148 -0.01 -23.03 -7.19
N GLU A 149 -1.11 -22.55 -6.60
CA GLU A 149 -1.74 -23.22 -5.46
C GLU A 149 -2.33 -24.58 -5.87
N GLU A 150 -3.01 -24.67 -7.02
CA GLU A 150 -3.51 -25.94 -7.55
C GLU A 150 -2.39 -26.94 -7.89
N ALA A 151 -1.27 -26.48 -8.44
CA ALA A 151 -0.12 -27.35 -8.72
C ALA A 151 0.50 -27.90 -7.43
N LYS A 152 0.62 -27.06 -6.40
CA LYS A 152 1.15 -27.46 -5.10
C LYS A 152 0.24 -28.47 -4.39
N GLU A 153 -1.08 -28.34 -4.54
CA GLU A 153 -2.05 -29.29 -3.99
C GLU A 153 -1.94 -30.65 -4.67
N LYS A 154 -1.86 -30.69 -6.01
CA LYS A 154 -1.65 -31.94 -6.76
C LYS A 154 -0.35 -32.64 -6.42
N GLU A 155 0.75 -31.90 -6.28
CA GLU A 155 2.05 -32.45 -5.88
C GLU A 155 1.97 -33.07 -4.47
N LYS A 156 1.24 -32.43 -3.54
CA LYS A 156 1.00 -32.97 -2.21
C LYS A 156 0.18 -34.27 -2.25
N GLU A 157 -0.90 -34.31 -3.03
CA GLU A 157 -1.71 -35.51 -3.20
C GLU A 157 -0.91 -36.67 -3.81
N GLU A 158 -0.06 -36.39 -4.81
CA GLU A 158 0.79 -37.40 -5.44
C GLU A 158 1.83 -37.95 -4.47
N LYS A 159 2.46 -37.08 -3.66
CA LYS A 159 3.40 -37.48 -2.62
C LYS A 159 2.73 -38.34 -1.54
N GLU A 160 1.54 -37.95 -1.08
CA GLU A 160 0.75 -38.74 -0.13
C GLU A 160 0.36 -40.11 -0.70
N ARG A 161 0.00 -40.17 -1.99
CA ARG A 161 -0.29 -41.43 -2.68
C ARG A 161 0.95 -42.32 -2.77
N GLN A 162 2.10 -41.75 -3.12
CA GLN A 162 3.37 -42.48 -3.23
C GLN A 162 3.85 -42.98 -1.85
N GLU A 163 3.72 -42.18 -0.80
CA GLU A 163 4.02 -42.59 0.58
C GLU A 163 3.07 -43.71 1.06
N SER A 164 1.78 -43.66 0.70
CA SER A 164 0.85 -44.76 1.05
C SER A 164 1.21 -46.08 0.39
N MET A 165 1.67 -46.07 -0.87
CA MET A 165 2.07 -47.29 -1.59
C MET A 165 3.36 -47.91 -1.03
N LEU A 166 4.31 -47.10 -0.56
CA LEU A 166 5.58 -47.60 -0.01
C LEU A 166 5.43 -48.15 1.42
N ASN A 167 4.40 -47.74 2.16
CA ASN A 167 4.15 -48.23 3.51
C ASN A 167 3.49 -49.63 3.56
N ASP A 168 2.84 -50.06 2.47
CA ASP A 168 2.16 -51.37 2.41
C ASP A 168 3.14 -52.54 2.15
N ASP A 169 4.34 -52.28 1.62
CA ASP A 169 5.35 -53.29 1.28
C ASP A 169 6.28 -53.69 2.46
N ASP A 170 6.28 -52.95 3.57
CA ASP A 170 7.11 -53.25 4.77
C ASP A 170 6.43 -54.18 5.79
N PHE A 171 5.26 -54.76 5.46
CA PHE A 171 4.54 -55.71 6.35
C PHE A 171 4.76 -57.20 6.00
N LEU A 172 5.57 -57.54 4.99
CA LEU A 172 5.74 -58.92 4.50
C LEU A 172 7.15 -59.51 4.67
N ASP A 173 7.93 -59.09 5.66
CA ASP A 173 9.26 -59.69 5.91
C ASP A 173 9.49 -60.09 7.37
N SER A 174 8.53 -60.84 7.94
CA SER A 174 8.73 -61.54 9.20
C SER A 174 8.15 -62.95 9.13
N ASP A 175 8.74 -63.81 8.29
CA ASP A 175 8.56 -65.26 8.41
C ASP A 175 9.91 -65.98 8.57
N ALA A 176 10.17 -66.30 9.84
CA ALA A 176 10.89 -67.46 10.37
C ALA A 176 12.14 -67.99 9.63
N GLU A 177 13.32 -67.59 10.10
CA GLU A 177 14.56 -68.37 9.93
C GLU A 177 14.81 -69.21 11.19
N TRP A 178 14.68 -70.53 11.05
CA TRP A 178 14.96 -71.52 12.09
C TRP A 178 16.48 -71.63 12.30
N VAL A 179 16.92 -71.41 13.54
CA VAL A 179 18.28 -71.72 13.99
C VAL A 179 18.33 -73.24 14.20
N GLU A 180 19.01 -73.96 13.31
CA GLU A 180 19.48 -75.32 13.58
C GLU A 180 20.87 -75.24 14.21
N ASP A 181 20.94 -75.50 15.51
CA ASP A 181 22.18 -75.71 16.24
C ASP A 181 22.72 -77.12 15.93
N GLU A 182 23.82 -77.21 15.17
CA GLU A 182 24.73 -78.36 15.15
C GLU A 182 26.00 -77.96 15.92
N ASP A 183 26.19 -78.50 17.13
CA ASP A 183 27.47 -78.50 17.84
C ASP A 183 27.92 -79.95 18.11
N ASP A 184 29.17 -80.19 17.72
CA ASP A 184 30.02 -81.39 17.83
C ASP A 184 30.79 -81.39 19.17
#